data_AF-A0A2G3PLF8-F1
#
_entry.id   AF-A0A2G3PLF8-F1
#
_cell.length_a   1.000
_cell.length_b   1.000
_cell.length_c   1.000
_cell.angle_alpha   90.00
_cell.angle_beta   90.00
_cell.angle_gamma   90.00
#
_symmetry.space_group_name_H-M   'P 1'
#
loop_
_entity.id
_entity.type
_entity.pdbx_description
1 polymer ?
#
loop_
_entity_poly.entity_id
_entity_poly.type
_entity_poly.pdbx_seq_one_letter_code
_entity_poly.pdbx_strand_id
1 'polypeptide(L)'
;MPKTVSQSDVWRRRSLMATFVAALVTQNAIAIPYVKENGPKSVLDFFVGDIHKTTPGRFAMVDLMYVVIGFHIWAFSEAKKLHIIRWWVASFVLTFGVGIATAIPFFLLARDRALERRAGEPRL
;
A
#
# COMPACT_ATOMS: atom_id res chain seq x y z
N MET A 1 28.30 16.77 9.64
CA MET A 1 27.25 17.71 9.22
C MET A 1 25.91 16.99 9.17
N PRO A 2 24.85 17.45 9.84
CA PRO A 2 23.52 16.88 9.66
C PRO A 2 23.08 17.08 8.20
N LYS A 3 22.63 16.02 7.53
CA LYS A 3 22.03 16.14 6.20
C LYS A 3 20.77 16.99 6.32
N THR A 4 20.76 18.14 5.66
CA THR A 4 19.55 18.97 5.57
C THR A 4 18.50 18.19 4.77
N VAL A 5 17.32 17.98 5.36
CA VAL A 5 16.20 17.35 4.66
C VAL A 5 15.81 18.25 3.49
N SER A 6 15.79 17.71 2.27
CA SER A 6 15.46 18.50 1.09
C SER A 6 13.96 18.81 1.03
N GLN A 7 13.57 19.92 0.39
CA GLN A 7 12.16 20.26 0.19
C GLN A 7 11.40 19.15 -0.57
N SER A 8 12.06 18.46 -1.50
CA SER A 8 11.46 17.35 -2.23
C SER A 8 11.20 16.13 -1.35
N ASP A 9 12.03 15.87 -0.33
CA ASP A 9 11.78 14.81 0.67
C ASP A 9 10.55 15.12 1.51
N VAL A 10 10.39 16.38 1.93
CA VAL A 10 9.21 16.83 2.68
C VAL A 10 7.95 16.70 1.84
N TRP A 11 7.98 17.16 0.59
CA TRP A 11 6.84 17.05 -0.32
C TRP A 11 6.45 15.59 -0.57
N ARG A 12 7.43 14.72 -0.88
CA ARG A 12 7.20 13.29 -1.10
C ARG A 12 6.50 12.64 0.10
N ARG A 13 6.99 12.89 1.32
CA ARG A 13 6.39 12.34 2.55
C ARG A 13 4.97 12.81 2.77
N ARG A 14 4.73 14.11 2.61
CA ARG A 14 3.40 14.70 2.78
C ARG A 14 2.41 14.12 1.78
N SER A 15 2.81 14.01 0.52
CA SER A 15 1.98 13.43 -0.53
C SER A 15 1.68 11.95 -0.25
N LEU A 16 2.67 11.15 0.14
CA LEU A 16 2.45 9.75 0.52
C LEU A 16 1.50 9.63 1.72
N MET A 17 1.67 10.49 2.74
CA MET A 17 0.80 10.47 3.91
C MET A 17 -0.63 10.91 3.59
N ALA A 18 -0.78 11.95 2.76
CA ALA A 18 -2.08 12.41 2.29
C ALA A 18 -2.80 11.30 1.49
N THR A 19 -2.11 10.66 0.55
CA THR A 19 -2.66 9.55 -0.23
C THR A 19 -3.00 8.35 0.66
N PHE A 20 -2.14 8.01 1.63
CA PHE A 20 -2.41 6.93 2.58
C PHE A 20 -3.70 7.17 3.38
N VAL A 21 -3.85 8.36 3.97
CA VAL A 21 -5.02 8.71 4.76
C VAL A 21 -6.27 8.77 3.87
N ALA A 22 -6.18 9.40 2.70
CA ALA A 22 -7.32 9.51 1.78
C ALA A 22 -7.79 8.14 1.29
N ALA A 23 -6.88 7.24 0.90
CA ALA A 23 -7.21 5.88 0.49
C ALA A 23 -7.78 5.07 1.65
N LEU A 24 -7.16 5.12 2.84
CA LEU A 24 -7.62 4.39 4.01
C LEU A 24 -9.05 4.78 4.40
N VAL A 25 -9.37 6.07 4.36
CA VAL A 25 -10.70 6.58 4.69
C VAL A 25 -11.71 6.21 3.61
N THR A 26 -11.42 6.50 2.33
CA THR A 26 -12.39 6.30 1.26
C THR A 26 -12.69 4.82 1.01
N GLN A 27 -11.69 3.94 1.06
CA GLN A 27 -11.89 2.50 0.87
C GLN A 27 -12.72 1.90 2.01
N ASN A 28 -12.41 2.24 3.26
CA ASN A 28 -13.19 1.74 4.40
C ASN A 28 -14.59 2.34 4.48
N ALA A 29 -14.78 3.60 4.06
CA ALA A 29 -16.11 4.22 3.99
C ALA A 29 -17.06 3.49 3.02
N ILE A 30 -16.51 2.78 2.03
CA ILE A 30 -17.27 1.95 1.08
C ILE A 30 -17.39 0.52 1.60
N ALA A 31 -16.27 -0.09 2.00
CA ALA A 31 -16.22 -1.51 2.33
C ALA A 31 -16.93 -1.85 3.65
N ILE A 32 -16.78 -1.03 4.70
CA ILE A 32 -17.34 -1.34 6.02
C ILE A 32 -18.88 -1.37 6.00
N PRO A 33 -19.59 -0.37 5.45
CA PRO A 33 -21.05 -0.44 5.36
C PRO A 33 -21.54 -1.65 4.57
N TYR A 34 -20.91 -1.92 3.42
CA TYR A 34 -21.26 -3.07 2.59
C TYR A 34 -21.11 -4.41 3.34
N VAL A 35 -19.99 -4.61 4.03
CA VAL A 35 -19.75 -5.84 4.81
C VAL A 35 -20.68 -5.92 6.02
N LYS A 36 -21.04 -4.79 6.63
CA LYS A 36 -22.02 -4.76 7.72
C LYS A 36 -23.42 -5.18 7.25
N GLU A 37 -23.80 -4.80 6.04
CA GLU A 37 -25.11 -5.11 5.45
C GLU A 37 -25.19 -6.53 4.88
N ASN A 38 -24.11 -7.02 4.24
CA ASN A 38 -24.08 -8.29 3.50
C ASN A 38 -23.35 -9.42 4.27
N GLY A 39 -22.77 -9.10 5.43
CA GLY A 39 -22.05 -10.03 6.30
C GLY A 39 -20.57 -10.23 5.92
N PRO A 40 -19.76 -10.85 6.80
CA PRO A 40 -18.30 -10.94 6.63
C PRO A 40 -17.82 -11.66 5.36
N LYS A 41 -18.62 -12.59 4.81
CA LYS A 41 -18.26 -13.32 3.59
C LYS A 41 -18.28 -12.44 2.34
N SER A 42 -19.01 -11.33 2.38
CA SER A 42 -19.14 -10.37 1.26
C SER A 42 -17.84 -9.62 0.93
N VAL A 43 -16.80 -9.74 1.77
CA VAL A 43 -15.44 -9.26 1.43
C VAL A 43 -14.94 -9.87 0.11
N LEU A 44 -15.34 -11.11 -0.20
CA LEU A 44 -14.97 -11.78 -1.45
C LEU A 44 -15.59 -11.12 -2.69
N ASP A 45 -16.69 -10.39 -2.55
CA ASP A 45 -17.38 -9.75 -3.67
C ASP A 45 -16.52 -8.66 -4.31
N PHE A 46 -15.63 -8.02 -3.53
CA PHE A 46 -14.64 -7.05 -4.01
C PHE A 46 -13.52 -7.67 -4.87
N PHE A 47 -13.38 -9.00 -4.88
CA PHE A 47 -12.30 -9.69 -5.58
C PHE A 47 -12.81 -10.65 -6.67
N VAL A 48 -13.96 -11.29 -6.45
CA VAL A 48 -14.46 -12.42 -7.26
C VAL A 48 -15.89 -12.20 -7.75
N GLY A 49 -16.54 -11.09 -7.37
CA GLY A 49 -17.92 -10.81 -7.70
C GLY A 49 -18.17 -10.27 -9.12
N ASP A 50 -19.25 -9.52 -9.24
CA ASP A 50 -19.82 -9.04 -10.51
C ASP A 50 -18.90 -8.13 -11.34
N ILE A 51 -17.79 -7.67 -10.77
CA ILE A 51 -16.79 -6.87 -11.47
C ILE A 51 -16.20 -7.58 -12.70
N HIS A 52 -16.21 -8.91 -12.73
CA HIS A 52 -15.76 -9.71 -13.88
C HIS A 52 -16.82 -9.89 -14.98
N LYS A 53 -18.07 -9.50 -14.73
CA LYS A 53 -19.18 -9.70 -15.69
C LYS A 53 -19.11 -8.74 -16.89
N THR A 54 -18.41 -7.62 -16.75
CA THR A 54 -18.27 -6.63 -17.83
C THR A 54 -16.84 -6.58 -18.36
N THR A 55 -16.67 -6.32 -19.67
CA THR A 55 -15.36 -6.18 -20.29
C THR A 55 -14.50 -5.09 -19.61
N PRO A 56 -15.02 -3.88 -19.30
CA PRO A 56 -14.25 -2.86 -18.59
C PRO A 56 -13.86 -3.28 -17.17
N GLY A 57 -14.76 -3.92 -16.43
CA GLY A 57 -14.47 -4.40 -15.08
C GLY A 57 -13.39 -5.49 -15.05
N ARG A 58 -13.42 -6.42 -16.01
CA ARG A 58 -12.36 -7.43 -16.18
C ARG A 58 -11.01 -6.79 -16.51
N PHE A 59 -10.98 -5.79 -17.41
CA PHE A 59 -9.74 -5.07 -17.71
C PHE A 59 -9.17 -4.40 -16.46
N ALA A 60 -10.00 -3.66 -15.72
CA ALA A 60 -9.58 -2.99 -14.49
C ALA A 60 -9.05 -3.98 -13.44
N MET A 61 -9.68 -5.15 -13.30
CA MET A 61 -9.21 -6.16 -12.35
C MET A 61 -7.89 -6.80 -12.78
N VAL A 62 -7.69 -7.07 -14.07
CA VAL A 62 -6.41 -7.59 -14.58
C VAL A 62 -5.29 -6.57 -14.38
N ASP A 63 -5.53 -5.29 -14.72
CA ASP A 63 -4.58 -4.20 -14.50
C ASP A 63 -4.21 -4.09 -13.01
N LEU A 64 -5.21 -4.08 -12.14
CA LEU A 64 -5.03 -4.05 -10.69
C LEU A 64 -4.21 -5.25 -10.18
N MET A 65 -4.46 -6.45 -10.69
CA MET A 65 -3.70 -7.65 -10.32
C MET A 65 -2.22 -7.52 -10.68
N TYR A 66 -1.90 -6.99 -11.86
CA TYR A 66 -0.50 -6.75 -12.24
C TYR A 66 0.15 -5.67 -11.37
N VAL A 67 -0.58 -4.61 -11.00
CA VAL A 67 -0.09 -3.60 -10.03
C VAL A 67 0.22 -4.24 -8.68
N VAL A 68 -0.70 -5.06 -8.14
CA VAL A 68 -0.51 -5.75 -6.86
C VAL A 68 0.71 -6.67 -6.89
N ILE A 69 0.83 -7.50 -7.93
CA ILE A 69 1.94 -8.46 -8.07
C ILE A 69 3.27 -7.72 -8.23
N GLY A 70 3.33 -6.78 -9.16
CA GLY A 70 4.55 -6.01 -9.44
C GLY A 70 5.03 -5.24 -8.21
N PHE A 71 4.11 -4.57 -7.51
CA PHE A 71 4.42 -3.87 -6.28
C PHE A 71 4.94 -4.81 -5.20
N HIS A 72 4.28 -5.95 -4.93
CA HIS A 72 4.70 -6.84 -3.84
C HIS A 72 6.01 -7.56 -4.12
N ILE A 73 6.31 -7.94 -5.37
CA ILE A 73 7.61 -8.50 -5.76
C ILE A 73 8.72 -7.49 -5.47
N TRP A 74 8.55 -6.25 -5.93
CA TRP A 74 9.51 -5.18 -5.69
C TRP A 74 9.65 -4.85 -4.20
N ALA A 75 8.52 -4.67 -3.50
CA ALA A 75 8.48 -4.31 -2.10
C ALA A 75 9.10 -5.39 -1.21
N PHE A 76 8.91 -6.67 -1.55
CA PHE A 76 9.55 -7.77 -0.83
C PHE A 76 11.08 -7.72 -0.96
N SER A 77 11.58 -7.51 -2.18
CA SER A 77 13.02 -7.34 -2.45
C SER A 77 13.60 -6.17 -1.66
N GLU A 78 12.95 -5.00 -1.70
CA GLU A 78 13.37 -3.84 -0.91
C GLU A 78 13.30 -4.10 0.59
N ALA A 79 12.28 -4.80 1.06
CA ALA A 79 12.12 -5.11 2.47
C ALA A 79 13.21 -6.04 3.00
N LYS A 80 13.67 -7.01 2.18
CA LYS A 80 14.84 -7.83 2.51
C LYS A 80 16.10 -7.00 2.61
N LYS A 81 16.39 -6.15 1.60
CA LYS A 81 17.58 -5.29 1.57
C LYS A 81 17.64 -4.35 2.77
N LEU A 82 16.49 -3.79 3.16
CA LEU A 82 16.39 -2.79 4.23
C LEU A 82 16.12 -3.40 5.62
N HIS A 83 15.96 -4.72 5.74
CA HIS A 83 15.57 -5.42 6.97
C HIS A 83 14.23 -4.93 7.56
N ILE A 84 13.25 -4.67 6.70
CA ILE A 84 11.91 -4.18 7.06
C ILE A 84 10.78 -5.14 6.68
N ILE A 85 11.03 -6.46 6.66
CA ILE A 85 10.05 -7.47 6.25
C ILE A 85 8.73 -7.38 7.00
N ARG A 86 8.73 -7.05 8.30
CA ARG A 86 7.50 -6.82 9.07
C ARG A 86 6.60 -5.74 8.47
N TRP A 87 7.18 -4.71 7.86
CA TRP A 87 6.44 -3.63 7.21
C TRP A 87 5.92 -4.03 5.83
N TRP A 88 6.62 -4.93 5.12
CA TRP A 88 6.08 -5.57 3.94
C TRP A 88 4.89 -6.47 4.28
N VAL A 89 4.96 -7.28 5.35
CA VAL A 89 3.82 -8.09 5.82
C VAL A 89 2.62 -7.21 6.16
N ALA A 90 2.83 -6.10 6.87
CA ALA A 90 1.75 -5.15 7.17
C ALA A 90 1.14 -4.54 5.88
N SER A 91 1.97 -4.22 4.87
CA SER A 91 1.51 -3.77 3.56
C SER A 91 0.70 -4.84 2.82
N PHE A 92 1.11 -6.10 2.92
CA PHE A 92 0.38 -7.23 2.34
C PHE A 92 -1.00 -7.39 2.98
N VAL A 93 -1.07 -7.33 4.32
CA VAL A 93 -2.35 -7.34 5.06
C VAL A 93 -3.23 -6.16 4.66
N LEU A 94 -2.68 -4.96 4.55
CA LEU A 94 -3.45 -3.78 4.08
C LEU A 94 -3.98 -3.95 2.66
N THR A 95 -3.25 -4.64 1.78
CA THR A 95 -3.68 -4.87 0.39
C THR A 95 -4.97 -5.66 0.31
N PHE A 96 -5.09 -6.72 1.12
CA PHE A 96 -6.27 -7.60 1.09
C PHE A 96 -7.33 -7.21 2.13
N GLY A 97 -6.94 -6.46 3.17
CA GLY A 97 -7.86 -6.00 4.21
C GLY A 97 -8.54 -4.65 3.90
N VAL A 98 -7.87 -3.77 3.14
CA VAL A 98 -8.38 -2.43 2.80
C VAL A 98 -8.29 -2.19 1.30
N GLY A 99 -7.12 -2.43 0.72
CA GLY A 99 -6.85 -2.32 -0.71
C GLY A 99 -5.46 -1.77 -1.00
N ILE A 100 -4.98 -2.06 -2.21
CA ILE A 100 -3.61 -1.74 -2.63
C ILE A 100 -3.29 -0.24 -2.62
N ALA A 101 -4.29 0.62 -2.85
CA ALA A 101 -4.15 2.08 -2.82
C ALA A 101 -3.74 2.60 -1.43
N THR A 102 -4.12 1.89 -0.37
CA THR A 102 -3.66 2.17 1.01
C THR A 102 -2.28 1.55 1.28
N ALA A 103 -2.05 0.33 0.80
CA ALA A 103 -0.82 -0.42 1.07
C ALA A 103 0.45 0.20 0.45
N ILE A 104 0.36 0.69 -0.79
CA ILE A 104 1.51 1.29 -1.50
C ILE A 104 2.11 2.47 -0.73
N PRO A 105 1.36 3.54 -0.42
CA PRO A 105 1.94 4.69 0.27
C PRO A 105 2.41 4.35 1.69
N PHE A 106 1.74 3.41 2.37
CA PHE A 106 2.19 2.90 3.66
C PHE A 106 3.58 2.27 3.58
N PHE A 107 3.81 1.35 2.65
CA PHE A 107 5.11 0.70 2.51
C PHE A 107 6.20 1.69 2.09
N LEU A 108 5.86 2.64 1.20
CA LEU A 108 6.79 3.68 0.77
C LEU A 108 7.23 4.58 1.92
N LEU A 109 6.33 4.93 2.84
CA LEU A 109 6.67 5.65 4.08
C LEU A 109 7.59 4.82 5.01
N ALA A 110 7.29 3.53 5.17
CA ALA A 110 8.14 2.64 5.96
C ALA A 110 9.55 2.49 5.36
N ARG A 111 9.64 2.38 4.03
CA ARG A 111 10.89 2.34 3.26
C ARG A 111 11.69 3.63 3.44
N ASP A 112 11.04 4.78 3.31
CA ASP A 112 11.68 6.09 3.44
C ASP A 112 12.30 6.28 4.84
N ARG A 113 11.59 5.86 5.89
CA ARG A 113 12.11 5.88 7.27
C ARG A 113 13.27 4.90 7.49
N ALA A 114 13.29 3.76 6.80
CA ALA A 114 14.38 2.80 6.88
C ALA A 114 15.66 3.31 6.20
N LEU A 115 15.51 3.98 5.05
CA LEU A 115 16.62 4.59 4.33
C LEU A 115 17.27 5.71 5.13
N GLU A 116 16.49 6.56 5.80
CA GLU A 116 17.04 7.60 6.69
C GLU A 116 17.87 7.03 7.83
N ARG A 117 17.40 5.95 8.47
CA ARG A 117 18.13 5.30 9.56
C ARG A 117 19.51 4.82 9.10
N ARG A 118 19.55 4.10 7.96
CA ARG A 118 20.81 3.63 7.37
C ARG A 118 21.73 4.76 6.92
N ALA A 119 21.15 5.86 6.43
CA ALA A 119 21.94 7.02 6.00
C ALA A 119 22.57 7.78 7.17
N GLY A 120 22.09 7.57 8.40
CA GLY A 120 22.63 8.13 9.65
C GLY A 120 23.56 7.20 10.42
N GLU A 121 23.67 5.92 10.04
CA GLU A 121 24.59 4.97 10.66
C GLU A 121 26.03 5.20 10.14
N PRO A 122 27.04 5.33 11.02
CA PRO A 122 28.44 5.32 10.60
C PRO A 122 28.75 3.97 9.94
N ARG A 123 29.35 3.98 8.74
CA ARG A 123 29.89 2.76 8.13
C ARG A 123 31.11 2.34 8.95
N LEU A 124 30.92 1.36 9.84
CA LEU A 124 31.99 0.64 10.54
C LEU A 124 32.78 -0.21 9.55
#